data_AF-A0A0J5P4H8-F1
#
_entry.id   AF-A0A0J5P4H8-F1
#
_cell.length_a   1.000
_cell.length_b   1.000
_cell.length_c   1.000
_cell.angle_alpha   90.00
_cell.angle_beta   90.00
_cell.angle_gamma   90.00
#
_symmetry.space_group_name_H-M   'P 1'
#
loop_
_entity.id
_entity.type
_entity.pdbx_description
1 polymer ?
#
loop_
_entity_poly.entity_id
_entity_poly.type
_entity_poly.pdbx_seq_one_letter_code
_entity_poly.pdbx_strand_id
1 'polypeptide(L)'
;MNTIKNIFRFFFGFKGRIGRLHYALSLLVLTVISLIMVGFPTVISQNISYSIMRGTFASAEVVFLTVVFALVALLLILKYSHIVRRVHDLNKKATASNLFQTILWIDIISLFTLFITSDIKILVNLAMTVIHIGCIIALAVKKGNEGKNDFGKPQIPFWKKTNS
;
A
#
# COMPACT_ATOMS: atom_id res chain seq x y z
N MET A 1 23.87 14.67 -5.37
CA MET A 1 22.59 14.72 -6.13
C MET A 1 22.01 13.34 -6.52
N ASN A 2 22.82 12.26 -6.58
CA ASN A 2 22.32 10.93 -7.00
C ASN A 2 21.54 10.15 -5.91
N THR A 3 21.84 10.34 -4.63
CA THR A 3 21.25 9.54 -3.54
C THR A 3 19.76 9.82 -3.34
N ILE A 4 19.35 11.09 -3.27
CA ILE A 4 17.95 11.49 -3.11
C ILE A 4 17.11 11.01 -4.31
N LYS A 5 17.64 11.15 -5.53
CA LYS A 5 16.97 10.66 -6.75
C LYS A 5 16.79 9.13 -6.75
N ASN A 6 17.77 8.40 -6.21
CA ASN A 6 17.70 6.95 -6.06
C ASN A 6 16.67 6.53 -4.99
N ILE A 7 16.64 7.23 -3.84
CA ILE A 7 15.63 7.01 -2.79
C ILE A 7 14.23 7.30 -3.33
N PHE A 8 14.04 8.43 -3.99
CA PHE A 8 12.74 8.80 -4.56
C PHE A 8 12.29 7.79 -5.63
N ARG A 9 13.19 7.35 -6.51
CA ARG A 9 12.90 6.26 -7.46
C ARG A 9 12.65 4.91 -6.80
N PHE A 10 13.23 4.65 -5.63
CA PHE A 10 12.99 3.41 -4.90
C PHE A 10 11.56 3.38 -4.35
N PHE A 11 11.13 4.46 -3.69
CA PHE A 11 9.81 4.54 -3.07
C PHE A 11 8.68 4.83 -4.08
N PHE A 12 8.87 5.78 -5.00
CA PHE A 12 7.84 6.26 -5.93
C PHE A 12 8.01 5.78 -7.38
N GLY A 13 8.97 4.90 -7.65
CA GLY A 13 9.23 4.43 -9.02
C GLY A 13 8.31 3.30 -9.45
N PHE A 14 7.51 3.51 -10.50
CA PHE A 14 6.71 2.45 -11.13
C PHE A 14 7.50 1.59 -12.14
N LYS A 15 8.70 2.02 -12.52
CA LYS A 15 9.58 1.33 -13.47
C LYS A 15 10.58 0.42 -12.76
N GLY A 16 10.89 -0.72 -13.35
CA GLY A 16 11.85 -1.68 -12.80
C GLY A 16 11.18 -2.84 -12.07
N ARG A 17 12.02 -3.61 -11.37
CA ARG A 17 11.64 -4.84 -10.68
C ARG A 17 12.04 -4.74 -9.22
N ILE A 18 11.27 -5.37 -8.34
CA ILE A 18 11.62 -5.53 -6.92
C ILE A 18 11.68 -7.00 -6.55
N GLY A 19 12.78 -7.40 -5.90
CA GLY A 19 12.96 -8.78 -5.44
C GLY A 19 11.99 -9.15 -4.31
N ARG A 20 11.82 -10.46 -4.05
CA ARG A 20 10.88 -10.97 -3.04
C ARG A 20 11.11 -10.40 -1.65
N LEU A 21 12.36 -10.41 -1.20
CA LEU A 21 12.69 -9.99 0.15
C LEU A 21 12.56 -8.47 0.34
N HIS A 22 12.99 -7.67 -0.65
CA HIS A 22 12.77 -6.23 -0.63
C HIS A 22 11.27 -5.90 -0.61
N TYR A 23 10.48 -6.59 -1.43
CA TYR A 23 9.03 -6.43 -1.41
C TYR A 23 8.43 -6.80 -0.05
N ALA A 24 8.82 -7.94 0.53
CA ALA A 24 8.33 -8.39 1.83
C ALA A 24 8.68 -7.39 2.96
N LEU A 25 9.92 -6.90 3.00
CA LEU A 25 10.34 -5.90 4.00
C LEU A 25 9.59 -4.57 3.84
N SER A 26 9.55 -4.02 2.61
CA SER A 26 8.81 -2.79 2.33
C SER A 26 7.34 -2.94 2.71
N LEU A 27 6.76 -4.11 2.44
CA LEU A 27 5.37 -4.38 2.71
C LEU A 27 5.08 -4.54 4.21
N LEU A 28 5.99 -5.14 4.98
CA LEU A 28 5.87 -5.20 6.44
C LEU A 28 5.82 -3.78 7.02
N VAL A 29 6.73 -2.91 6.59
CA VAL A 29 6.76 -1.49 7.00
C VAL A 29 5.46 -0.78 6.61
N LEU A 30 5.02 -0.93 5.35
CA LEU A 30 3.76 -0.34 4.89
C LEU A 30 2.53 -0.87 5.63
N THR A 31 2.54 -2.14 6.04
CA THR A 31 1.43 -2.76 6.78
C THR A 31 1.36 -2.21 8.20
N VAL A 32 2.49 -2.05 8.89
CA VAL A 32 2.54 -1.41 10.22
C VAL A 32 2.03 0.03 10.14
N ILE A 33 2.48 0.80 9.15
CA ILE A 33 2.01 2.17 8.95
C ILE A 33 0.51 2.18 8.63
N SER A 34 0.03 1.24 7.80
CA SER A 34 -1.39 1.14 7.45
C SER A 34 -2.26 0.78 8.65
N LEU A 35 -1.80 -0.09 9.55
CA LEU A 35 -2.52 -0.42 10.79
C LEU A 35 -2.71 0.80 11.69
N ILE A 36 -1.64 1.59 11.87
CA ILE A 36 -1.71 2.87 12.60
C ILE A 36 -2.72 3.80 11.93
N MET A 37 -2.66 3.89 10.60
CA MET A 37 -3.55 4.73 9.79
C MET A 37 -4.98 4.20 9.63
N VAL A 38 -5.32 2.99 10.08
CA VAL A 38 -6.70 2.49 10.13
C VAL A 38 -7.30 2.72 11.52
N GLY A 39 -6.50 2.52 12.58
CA GLY A 39 -6.93 2.83 13.95
C GLY A 39 -7.07 4.33 14.22
N PHE A 40 -6.29 5.16 13.53
CA PHE A 40 -6.28 6.60 13.75
C PHE A 40 -7.55 7.31 13.18
N PRO A 41 -8.01 7.05 11.94
CA PRO A 41 -9.23 7.65 11.40
C PRO A 41 -10.51 7.23 12.09
N THR A 42 -10.61 6.01 12.63
CA THR A 42 -11.77 5.60 13.43
C THR A 42 -11.86 6.44 14.70
N VAL A 43 -10.75 6.62 15.42
CA VAL A 43 -10.68 7.49 16.61
C VAL A 43 -10.94 8.96 16.25
N ILE A 44 -10.38 9.45 15.13
CA ILE A 44 -10.63 10.82 14.65
C ILE A 44 -12.09 11.01 14.28
N SER A 45 -12.71 10.06 13.57
CA SER A 45 -14.10 10.17 13.12
C SER A 45 -15.07 10.28 14.29
N GLN A 46 -14.78 9.58 15.39
CA GLN A 46 -15.55 9.70 16.64
C GLN A 46 -15.39 11.08 17.27
N ASN A 47 -14.15 11.60 17.34
CA ASN A 47 -13.89 12.93 17.89
C ASN A 47 -14.47 14.05 17.02
N ILE A 48 -14.41 13.92 15.69
CA ILE A 48 -15.00 14.87 14.74
C ILE A 48 -16.52 14.88 14.85
N SER A 49 -17.14 13.70 14.85
CA SER A 49 -18.60 13.59 15.02
C SER A 49 -19.05 14.26 16.32
N TYR A 50 -18.31 14.04 17.41
CA TYR A 50 -18.56 14.68 18.70
C TYR A 50 -18.41 16.21 18.66
N SER A 51 -17.36 16.73 18.02
CA SER A 51 -17.15 18.19 17.87
C SER A 51 -18.19 18.86 16.96
N ILE A 52 -18.62 18.18 15.89
CA ILE A 52 -19.69 18.67 15.00
C ILE A 52 -21.01 18.74 15.77
N MET A 53 -21.36 17.69 16.53
CA MET A 53 -22.57 17.68 17.37
C MET A 53 -22.58 18.80 18.41
N ARG A 54 -21.40 19.24 18.88
CA ARG A 54 -21.25 20.36 19.82
C ARG A 54 -21.11 21.74 19.16
N GLY A 55 -21.10 21.81 17.82
CA GLY A 55 -20.95 23.06 17.08
C GLY A 55 -19.57 23.72 17.22
N THR A 56 -18.55 22.98 17.67
CA THR A 56 -17.19 23.50 17.91
C THR A 56 -16.22 23.16 16.77
N PHE A 57 -16.74 22.82 15.58
CA PHE A 57 -15.90 22.40 14.46
C PHE A 57 -15.14 23.61 13.89
N ALA A 58 -13.85 23.71 14.24
CA ALA A 58 -13.02 24.85 13.87
C ALA A 58 -12.18 24.59 12.60
N SER A 59 -11.44 25.60 12.17
CA SER A 59 -10.55 25.52 11.00
C SER A 59 -9.37 24.56 11.18
N ALA A 60 -8.98 24.28 12.43
CA ALA A 60 -7.86 23.39 12.74
C ALA A 60 -8.18 21.93 12.37
N GLU A 61 -9.42 21.49 12.56
CA GLU A 61 -9.90 20.16 12.22
C GLU A 61 -9.90 19.92 10.71
N VAL A 62 -10.21 20.94 9.90
CA VAL A 62 -10.17 20.88 8.43
C VAL A 62 -8.74 20.73 7.90
N VAL A 63 -7.80 21.51 8.45
CA VAL A 63 -6.37 21.41 8.11
C VAL A 63 -5.85 20.03 8.47
N PHE A 64 -6.19 19.54 9.66
CA PHE A 64 -5.80 18.22 10.12
C PHE A 64 -6.32 17.09 9.21
N LEU A 65 -7.60 17.11 8.84
CA LEU A 65 -8.19 16.16 7.89
C LEU A 65 -7.43 16.16 6.56
N THR A 66 -7.11 17.35 6.05
CA THR A 66 -6.38 17.50 4.78
C THR A 66 -5.00 16.82 4.85
N VAL A 67 -4.28 17.00 5.96
CA VAL A 67 -2.98 16.34 6.19
C VAL A 67 -3.13 14.81 6.24
N VAL A 68 -4.14 14.31 6.95
CA VAL A 68 -4.41 12.87 7.04
C VAL A 68 -4.72 12.29 5.65
N PHE A 69 -5.56 12.96 4.85
CA PHE A 69 -5.86 12.54 3.47
C PHE A 69 -4.60 12.52 2.59
N ALA A 70 -3.74 13.53 2.70
CA ALA A 70 -2.48 13.58 1.96
C ALA A 70 -1.55 12.41 2.33
N LEU A 71 -1.46 12.07 3.62
CA LEU A 71 -0.67 10.92 4.10
C LEU A 71 -1.24 9.59 3.59
N VAL A 72 -2.56 9.41 3.61
CA VAL A 72 -3.21 8.21 3.06
C VAL A 72 -2.93 8.08 1.56
N ALA A 73 -3.08 9.16 0.80
CA ALA A 73 -2.79 9.17 -0.64
C ALA A 73 -1.32 8.80 -0.91
N LEU A 74 -0.39 9.35 -0.13
CA LEU A 74 1.03 9.03 -0.23
C LEU A 74 1.30 7.54 0.02
N LEU A 75 0.69 6.96 1.06
CA LEU A 75 0.82 5.54 1.39
C LEU A 75 0.26 4.63 0.30
N LEU A 76 -0.88 5.01 -0.30
CA LEU A 76 -1.43 4.29 -1.45
C LEU A 76 -0.44 4.30 -2.63
N ILE A 77 0.11 5.47 -2.98
CA ILE A 77 1.11 5.57 -4.05
C ILE A 77 2.32 4.66 -3.77
N LEU A 78 2.84 4.68 -2.53
CA LEU A 78 3.95 3.83 -2.13
C LEU A 78 3.62 2.33 -2.22
N LYS A 79 2.45 1.94 -1.72
CA LYS A 79 1.94 0.56 -1.80
C LYS A 79 1.86 0.09 -3.26
N TYR A 80 1.16 0.84 -4.11
CA TYR A 80 0.96 0.46 -5.50
C TYR A 80 2.26 0.48 -6.31
N SER A 81 3.17 1.42 -6.05
CA SER A 81 4.51 1.44 -6.64
C SER A 81 5.25 0.11 -6.40
N HIS A 82 5.23 -0.43 -5.18
CA HIS A 82 5.88 -1.69 -4.83
C HIS A 82 5.17 -2.91 -5.45
N ILE A 83 3.83 -2.93 -5.42
CA ILE A 83 3.05 -4.03 -6.00
C ILE A 83 3.28 -4.10 -7.52
N VAL A 84 3.24 -2.96 -8.23
CA VAL A 84 3.48 -2.90 -9.68
C VAL A 84 4.86 -3.45 -10.01
N ARG A 85 5.91 -3.02 -9.29
CA ARG A 85 7.27 -3.53 -9.49
C ARG A 85 7.40 -5.02 -9.17
N ARG A 86 6.64 -5.53 -8.21
CA ARG A 86 6.63 -6.97 -7.89
C ARG A 86 5.98 -7.77 -9.01
N VAL A 87 4.90 -7.26 -9.60
CA VAL A 87 4.25 -7.87 -10.75
C VAL A 87 5.16 -7.82 -11.99
N HIS A 88 5.88 -6.72 -12.20
CA HIS A 88 6.91 -6.63 -13.25
C HIS A 88 8.04 -7.66 -13.07
N ASP A 89 8.37 -8.02 -11.82
CA ASP A 89 9.34 -9.09 -11.55
C ASP A 89 8.85 -10.47 -12.03
N LEU A 90 7.53 -10.66 -12.14
CA LEU A 90 6.90 -11.86 -12.71
C LEU A 90 6.79 -11.81 -14.24
N ASN A 91 7.40 -10.80 -14.88
CA ASN A 91 7.27 -10.51 -16.31
C ASN A 91 5.82 -10.31 -16.78
N LYS A 92 5.00 -9.65 -15.95
CA LYS A 92 3.63 -9.29 -16.29
C LYS A 92 3.43 -7.79 -16.16
N LYS A 93 2.59 -7.21 -17.03
CA LYS A 93 2.05 -5.86 -16.82
C LYS A 93 1.11 -5.89 -15.62
N ALA A 94 1.11 -4.84 -14.80
CA ALA A 94 0.22 -4.74 -13.63
C ALA A 94 -1.26 -4.96 -14.00
N THR A 95 -1.71 -4.35 -15.10
CA THR A 95 -3.09 -4.47 -15.59
C THR A 95 -3.50 -5.88 -16.00
N ALA A 96 -2.53 -6.73 -16.37
CA ALA A 96 -2.77 -8.11 -16.79
C ALA A 96 -2.63 -9.14 -15.64
N SER A 97 -2.33 -8.68 -14.42
CA SER A 97 -2.16 -9.56 -13.26
C SER A 97 -3.46 -9.64 -12.46
N ASN A 98 -4.09 -10.81 -12.43
CA ASN A 98 -5.29 -11.04 -11.62
C ASN A 98 -5.07 -10.66 -10.15
N LEU A 99 -3.91 -10.99 -9.58
CA LEU A 99 -3.57 -10.62 -8.20
C LEU A 99 -3.53 -9.10 -7.98
N PHE A 100 -3.00 -8.35 -8.96
CA PHE A 100 -2.99 -6.89 -8.88
C PHE A 100 -4.41 -6.32 -8.92
N GLN A 101 -5.23 -6.82 -9.85
CA GLN A 101 -6.61 -6.41 -9.99
C GLN A 101 -7.43 -6.74 -8.75
N THR A 102 -7.26 -7.93 -8.17
CA THR A 102 -7.93 -8.32 -6.92
C THR A 102 -7.55 -7.38 -5.78
N ILE A 103 -6.27 -7.05 -5.61
CA ILE A 103 -5.84 -6.09 -4.57
C ILE A 103 -6.48 -4.71 -4.80
N LEU A 104 -6.48 -4.24 -6.05
CA LEU A 104 -7.10 -2.96 -6.42
C LEU A 104 -8.59 -2.92 -6.11
N TRP A 105 -9.32 -3.97 -6.50
CA TRP A 105 -10.75 -4.07 -6.24
C TRP A 105 -11.06 -4.17 -4.74
N ILE A 106 -10.26 -4.92 -3.97
CA ILE A 106 -10.42 -5.00 -2.52
C ILE A 106 -10.26 -3.62 -1.88
N ASP A 107 -9.25 -2.85 -2.28
CA ASP A 107 -9.05 -1.49 -1.76
C ASP A 107 -10.23 -0.57 -2.13
N ILE A 108 -10.71 -0.62 -3.37
CA ILE A 108 -11.87 0.18 -3.80
C ILE A 108 -13.12 -0.21 -3.02
N ILE A 109 -13.41 -1.52 -2.90
CA ILE A 109 -14.57 -2.04 -2.16
C ILE A 109 -14.46 -1.69 -0.67
N SER A 110 -13.25 -1.67 -0.11
CA SER A 110 -13.04 -1.30 1.29
C SER A 110 -13.49 0.12 1.61
N LEU A 111 -13.49 1.04 0.65
CA LEU A 111 -14.04 2.38 0.84
C LEU A 111 -15.57 2.36 1.00
N PHE A 112 -16.26 1.40 0.37
CA PHE A 112 -17.71 1.27 0.53
C PHE A 112 -18.10 0.75 1.91
N THR A 113 -17.19 0.09 2.64
CA THR A 113 -17.49 -0.36 4.02
C THR A 113 -17.63 0.81 4.99
N LEU A 114 -17.17 2.02 4.61
CA LEU A 114 -17.43 3.24 5.37
C LEU A 114 -18.93 3.52 5.50
N PHE A 115 -19.74 3.17 4.50
CA PHE A 115 -21.19 3.39 4.47
C PHE A 115 -22.00 2.29 5.15
N ILE A 116 -21.35 1.19 5.55
CA ILE A 116 -22.02 0.11 6.28
C ILE A 116 -22.14 0.52 7.76
N THR A 117 -23.37 0.55 8.27
CA THR A 117 -23.71 0.88 9.67
C THR A 117 -24.14 -0.34 10.49
N SER A 118 -24.25 -1.51 9.87
CA SER A 118 -24.70 -2.75 10.51
C SER A 118 -23.63 -3.41 11.38
N ASP A 119 -24.05 -4.21 12.37
CA ASP A 119 -23.17 -5.00 13.24
C ASP A 119 -22.22 -5.95 12.49
N ILE A 120 -22.59 -6.38 11.28
CA ILE A 120 -21.74 -7.22 10.42
C ILE A 120 -20.51 -6.48 9.85
N LYS A 121 -20.39 -5.16 10.03
CA LYS A 121 -19.29 -4.33 9.49
C LYS A 121 -17.92 -4.86 9.93
N ILE A 122 -17.78 -5.23 11.20
CA ILE A 122 -16.52 -5.73 11.76
C ILE A 122 -16.11 -7.02 11.06
N LEU A 123 -17.05 -7.94 10.87
CA LEU A 123 -16.82 -9.21 10.19
C LEU A 123 -16.41 -9.00 8.73
N VAL A 124 -17.12 -8.13 8.01
CA VAL A 124 -16.80 -7.79 6.60
C VAL A 124 -15.40 -7.19 6.50
N ASN A 125 -15.06 -6.23 7.36
CA ASN A 125 -13.74 -5.60 7.37
C ASN A 125 -12.62 -6.62 7.68
N LEU A 126 -12.86 -7.53 8.63
CA LEU A 126 -11.91 -8.59 8.96
C LEU A 126 -11.69 -9.53 7.77
N ALA A 127 -12.77 -10.00 7.14
CA ALA A 127 -12.70 -10.87 5.97
C ALA A 127 -11.92 -10.22 4.81
N MET A 128 -12.24 -8.95 4.51
CA MET A 128 -11.53 -8.16 3.49
C MET A 128 -10.04 -8.01 3.82
N THR A 129 -9.72 -7.77 5.09
CA THR A 129 -8.33 -7.64 5.56
C THR A 129 -7.56 -8.95 5.38
N VAL A 130 -8.15 -10.09 5.73
CA VAL A 130 -7.54 -11.41 5.56
C VAL A 130 -7.27 -11.71 4.08
N ILE A 131 -8.23 -11.47 3.19
CA ILE A 131 -8.07 -11.68 1.75
C ILE A 131 -6.97 -10.75 1.20
N HIS A 132 -6.98 -9.49 1.62
CA HIS A 132 -5.99 -8.49 1.22
C HIS A 132 -4.56 -8.92 1.60
N ILE A 133 -4.35 -9.31 2.87
CA ILE A 133 -3.07 -9.83 3.36
C ILE A 133 -2.66 -11.10 2.59
N GLY A 134 -3.60 -12.02 2.35
CA GLY A 134 -3.35 -13.24 1.59
C GLY A 134 -2.83 -12.97 0.17
N CYS A 135 -3.46 -12.04 -0.55
CA CYS A 135 -3.04 -11.65 -1.91
C CYS A 135 -1.64 -11.03 -1.93
N ILE A 136 -1.35 -10.21 -0.94
CA ILE A 136 -0.06 -9.57 -0.74
C ILE A 136 1.04 -10.60 -0.44
N ILE A 137 0.78 -11.55 0.46
CA ILE A 137 1.72 -12.64 0.79
C ILE A 137 1.95 -13.52 -0.44
N ALA A 138 0.90 -13.84 -1.19
CA ALA A 138 1.02 -14.61 -2.42
C ALA A 138 1.97 -13.94 -3.43
N LEU A 139 1.91 -12.61 -3.57
CA LEU A 139 2.86 -11.85 -4.40
C LEU A 139 4.29 -11.88 -3.85
N ALA A 140 4.47 -11.84 -2.53
CA ALA A 140 5.78 -11.89 -1.89
C ALA A 140 6.48 -13.24 -2.07
N VAL A 141 5.72 -14.34 -1.97
CA VAL A 141 6.25 -15.71 -2.04
C VAL A 141 6.52 -16.14 -3.48
N LYS A 142 5.74 -15.67 -4.46
CA LYS A 142 5.86 -16.11 -5.86
C LYS A 142 7.24 -15.82 -6.44
N LYS A 143 7.85 -16.80 -7.13
CA LYS A 143 9.17 -16.65 -7.78
C LYS A 143 9.12 -15.66 -8.94
N GLY A 144 10.06 -14.71 -8.89
CA GLY A 144 10.35 -13.78 -9.98
C GLY A 144 11.01 -14.48 -11.17
N ASN A 145 10.96 -13.84 -12.34
CA ASN A 145 11.66 -14.32 -13.52
C ASN A 145 13.19 -14.24 -13.32
N GLU A 146 13.95 -15.16 -13.89
CA GLU A 146 15.41 -15.09 -13.87
C GLU A 146 15.91 -14.31 -15.09
N GLY A 147 17.07 -13.66 -14.98
CA GLY A 147 17.61 -12.86 -16.07
C GLY A 147 16.81 -11.58 -16.39
N LYS A 148 17.18 -10.91 -17.48
CA LYS A 148 16.56 -9.64 -17.92
C LYS A 148 15.17 -9.92 -18.52
N ASN A 149 14.18 -9.11 -18.17
CA ASN A 149 12.84 -9.16 -18.75
C ASN A 149 12.43 -7.78 -19.32
N ASP A 150 11.19 -7.65 -19.80
CA ASP A 150 10.67 -6.41 -20.41
C ASP A 150 10.69 -5.18 -19.49
N PHE A 151 10.82 -5.42 -18.18
CA PHE A 151 10.84 -4.41 -17.13
C PHE A 151 12.25 -4.20 -16.53
N GLY A 152 13.26 -4.89 -17.06
CA GLY A 152 14.67 -4.68 -16.74
C GLY A 152 15.36 -5.88 -16.08
N LYS A 153 16.57 -5.62 -15.57
CA LYS A 153 17.37 -6.61 -14.85
C LYS A 153 16.76 -6.86 -13.46
N PRO A 154 16.87 -8.09 -12.92
CA PRO A 154 16.42 -8.38 -11.56
C PRO A 154 17.20 -7.50 -10.59
N GLN A 155 16.53 -7.03 -9.54
CA GLN A 155 17.20 -6.26 -8.50
C GLN A 155 18.21 -7.15 -7.79
N ILE A 156 19.47 -6.70 -7.71
CA ILE A 156 20.52 -7.43 -7.02
C ILE A 156 20.19 -7.37 -5.51
N PRO A 157 20.14 -8.51 -4.81
CA PRO A 157 19.92 -8.50 -3.37
C PRO A 157 21.00 -7.68 -2.66
N PHE A 158 20.65 -6.91 -1.62
CA PHE A 158 21.61 -6.06 -0.91
C PHE A 158 22.77 -6.85 -0.28
N TRP A 159 22.57 -8.14 0.04
CA TRP A 159 23.60 -9.03 0.58
C TRP A 159 24.56 -9.58 -0.48
N LYS A 160 24.23 -9.44 -1.77
CA LYS A 160 25.08 -9.94 -2.84
C LYS A 160 26.09 -8.83 -3.17
N LYS A 161 27.34 -8.99 -2.71
CA LYS A 161 28.45 -8.10 -3.11
C LYS A 161 28.48 -8.02 -4.63
N THR A 162 28.21 -6.84 -5.17
CA THR A 162 28.61 -6.51 -6.54
C THR A 162 30.10 -6.24 -6.49
N ASN A 163 30.91 -7.16 -7.00
CA ASN A 163 32.28 -6.83 -7.36
C ASN A 163 32.17 -5.80 -8.49
N SER A 164 32.30 -4.53 -8.11
CA SER A 164 32.42 -3.41 -9.03
C SER A 164 33.90 -3.21 -9.30
#